data_AF-A0A4Y2CRI1-F1
#
_entry.id   AF-A0A4Y2CRI1-F1
#
_cell.length_a   1.000
_cell.length_b   1.000
_cell.length_c   1.000
_cell.angle_alpha   90.00
_cell.angle_beta   90.00
_cell.angle_gamma   90.00
#
_symmetry.space_group_name_H-M   'P 1'
#
loop_
_entity.id
_entity.type
_entity.pdbx_description
1 polymer ?
#
loop_
_entity_poly.entity_id
_entity_poly.type
_entity_poly.pdbx_seq_one_letter_code
_entity_poly.pdbx_strand_id
1 'polypeptide(L)'
;MKLQNIQRAVQRHLYFAVFYEPDLFYIGKVKKIEDEDILMKFLEKGAGNFHWPKRDQEEKVNIKFIFYGPVQLYGNDPSAMDIDQIIIAYKCYKKNRLAIWK
;
A
#
# COMPACT_ATOMS: atom_id res chain seq x y z
N MET A 1 -9.87 -4.10 -11.43
CA MET A 1 -10.37 -2.91 -10.69
C MET A 1 -9.76 -1.67 -11.34
N LYS A 2 -10.56 -0.68 -11.79
CA LYS A 2 -10.01 0.57 -12.36
C LYS A 2 -9.37 1.38 -11.22
N LEU A 3 -8.18 1.96 -11.42
CA LEU A 3 -7.44 2.75 -10.40
C LEU A 3 -8.31 3.80 -9.67
N GLN A 4 -9.25 4.41 -10.39
CA GLN A 4 -10.21 5.38 -9.85
C GLN A 4 -11.05 4.82 -8.68
N ASN A 5 -11.33 3.52 -8.65
CA ASN A 5 -12.09 2.90 -7.58
C ASN A 5 -11.26 2.74 -6.30
N ILE A 6 -9.94 2.56 -6.42
CA ILE A 6 -9.04 2.41 -5.28
C ILE A 6 -8.91 3.74 -4.55
N GLN A 7 -8.76 4.84 -5.28
CA GLN A 7 -8.69 6.18 -4.70
C GLN A 7 -9.94 6.50 -3.86
N ARG A 8 -11.14 6.14 -4.33
CA ARG A 8 -12.39 6.33 -3.57
C ARG A 8 -12.54 5.42 -2.37
N ALA A 9 -11.80 4.31 -2.32
CA ALA A 9 -11.81 3.34 -1.24
C ALA A 9 -10.81 3.68 -0.13
N VAL A 10 -9.96 4.69 -0.31
CA VAL A 10 -8.98 5.10 0.71
C VAL A 10 -9.68 5.65 1.94
N GLN A 11 -9.44 5.01 3.08
CA GLN A 11 -10.07 5.34 4.36
C GLN A 11 -9.05 5.26 5.50
N ARG A 12 -9.28 6.06 6.56
CA ARG A 12 -8.43 6.05 7.76
C ARG A 12 -8.43 4.66 8.40
N HIS A 13 -7.32 4.32 9.02
CA HIS A 13 -7.07 3.05 9.72
C HIS A 13 -7.03 1.81 8.84
N LEU A 14 -7.26 1.91 7.54
CA LEU A 14 -7.05 0.82 6.59
C LEU A 14 -5.62 0.83 6.05
N TYR A 15 -5.20 -0.33 5.56
CA TYR A 15 -3.87 -0.56 5.00
C TYR A 15 -3.92 -0.53 3.48
N PHE A 16 -2.94 0.11 2.86
CA PHE A 16 -2.82 0.19 1.41
C PHE A 16 -1.37 -0.04 0.99
N ALA A 17 -1.19 -0.63 -0.19
CA ALA A 17 0.12 -0.80 -0.80
C ALA A 17 0.40 0.33 -1.78
N VAL A 18 1.58 0.92 -1.65
CA VAL A 18 2.04 2.07 -2.44
C VAL A 18 3.25 1.68 -3.28
N PHE A 19 3.36 2.30 -4.45
CA PHE A 19 4.45 2.11 -5.37
C PHE A 19 5.16 3.43 -5.66
N TYR A 20 6.40 3.56 -5.17
CA TYR A 20 7.25 4.74 -5.39
C TYR A 20 8.42 4.46 -6.31
N GLU A 21 9.16 3.38 -6.04
CA GLU A 21 10.41 3.05 -6.72
C GLU A 21 10.25 1.78 -7.56
N PRO A 22 10.98 1.67 -8.70
CA PRO A 22 11.05 0.42 -9.45
C PRO A 22 11.39 -0.76 -8.54
N ASP A 23 10.66 -1.86 -8.69
CA ASP A 23 10.91 -3.12 -7.97
C ASP A 23 10.65 -3.12 -6.44
N LEU A 24 10.14 -2.01 -5.88
CA LEU A 24 9.78 -1.92 -4.47
C LEU A 24 8.33 -1.47 -4.28
N PHE A 25 7.64 -2.09 -3.33
CA PHE A 25 6.37 -1.61 -2.82
C PHE A 25 6.43 -1.54 -1.29
N TYR A 26 5.66 -0.60 -0.74
CA TYR A 26 5.53 -0.40 0.69
C TYR A 26 4.08 -0.60 1.09
N ILE A 27 3.85 -1.00 2.33
CA ILE A 27 2.50 -1.14 2.89
C ILE A 27 2.41 -0.24 4.10
N GLY A 28 1.37 0.58 4.16
CA GLY A 28 1.16 1.47 5.29
C GLY A 28 -0.29 1.59 5.68
N LYS A 29 -0.51 2.00 6.93
CA LYS A 29 -1.82 2.32 7.48
C LYS A 29 -2.10 3.80 7.30
N VAL A 30 -3.26 4.13 6.78
CA VAL A 30 -3.70 5.53 6.62
C VAL A 30 -4.02 6.11 7.99
N LYS A 31 -3.42 7.24 8.29
CA LYS A 31 -3.60 7.99 9.55
C LYS A 31 -4.51 9.19 9.32
N LYS A 32 -4.25 9.92 8.24
CA LYS A 32 -4.99 11.11 7.84
C LYS A 32 -5.16 11.15 6.33
N ILE A 33 -6.24 11.77 5.89
CA ILE A 33 -6.53 12.03 4.47
C ILE A 33 -6.69 13.55 4.34
N GLU A 34 -5.94 14.13 3.40
CA GLU A 34 -5.86 15.55 3.07
C GLU A 34 -5.98 15.68 1.54
N ASP A 35 -7.22 15.54 1.05
CA ASP A 35 -7.55 15.54 -0.38
C ASP A 35 -6.79 14.46 -1.17
N GLU A 36 -5.83 14.86 -2.00
CA GLU A 36 -5.00 13.95 -2.80
C GLU A 36 -3.81 13.39 -2.03
N ASP A 37 -3.48 13.97 -0.88
CA ASP A 37 -2.39 13.50 -0.05
C ASP A 37 -2.93 12.80 1.19
N ILE A 38 -2.22 11.77 1.63
CA ILE A 38 -2.57 10.98 2.80
C ILE A 38 -1.33 10.84 3.68
N LEU A 39 -1.54 10.87 4.99
CA LEU A 39 -0.49 10.58 5.95
C LEU A 39 -0.55 9.08 6.26
N MET A 40 0.55 8.37 6.00
CA MET A 40 0.64 6.92 6.17
C MET A 40 1.74 6.57 7.15
N LYS A 41 1.46 5.61 8.04
CA LYS A 41 2.50 4.93 8.81
C LYS A 41 2.87 3.64 8.11
N PHE A 42 4.10 3.56 7.60
CA PHE A 42 4.57 2.37 6.89
C PHE A 42 4.96 1.23 7.83
N LEU A 43 4.83 0.02 7.31
CA LEU A 43 5.32 -1.21 7.92
C LEU A 43 6.74 -1.50 7.45
N GLU A 44 7.56 -2.07 8.32
CA GLU A 44 8.86 -2.64 7.96
C GLU A 44 8.68 -4.06 7.41
N LYS A 45 9.40 -4.37 6.33
CA LYS A 45 9.42 -5.70 5.73
C LYS A 45 10.42 -6.59 6.48
N GLY A 46 9.93 -7.65 7.11
CA GLY A 46 10.73 -8.70 7.72
C GLY A 46 10.98 -9.88 6.79
N ALA A 47 11.52 -10.97 7.34
CA ALA A 47 11.73 -12.24 6.64
C ALA A 47 10.38 -12.96 6.46
N GLY A 48 9.63 -12.58 5.42
CA GLY A 48 8.35 -13.20 5.05
C GLY A 48 7.12 -12.60 5.74
N ASN A 49 7.26 -11.53 6.52
CA ASN A 49 6.16 -10.82 7.16
C ASN A 49 6.36 -9.30 7.15
N PHE A 50 5.34 -8.57 7.61
CA PHE A 50 5.43 -7.13 7.88
C PHE A 50 5.24 -6.88 9.37
N HIS A 51 5.94 -5.89 9.90
CA HIS A 51 5.83 -5.49 11.30
C HIS A 51 5.86 -3.97 11.43
N TRP A 52 5.46 -3.48 12.59
CA TRP A 52 5.55 -2.05 12.86
C TRP A 52 7.02 -1.63 13.05
N PRO A 53 7.44 -0.51 12.44
CA PRO A 53 8.77 0.04 12.68
C PRO A 53 8.92 0.42 14.15
N LYS A 54 10.16 0.34 14.65
CA LYS A 54 10.49 0.80 16.01
C LYS A 54 10.27 2.30 16.18
N ARG A 55 10.53 3.07 15.12
CA ARG A 55 10.31 4.52 15.11
C ARG A 55 8.89 4.80 14.65
N ASP A 56 8.20 5.67 15.38
CA ASP A 56 6.90 6.17 14.95
C ASP A 56 7.12 7.29 13.93
N GLN A 57 7.17 6.90 12.65
CA GLN A 57 7.29 7.83 11.54
C GLN A 57 6.09 7.69 10.62
N GLU A 58 5.50 8.84 10.30
CA GLU A 58 4.42 8.96 9.33
C GLU A 58 4.94 9.74 8.13
N GLU A 59 4.55 9.31 6.94
CA GLU A 59 5.00 9.87 5.68
C GLU A 59 3.81 10.34 4.84
N LYS A 60 4.00 11.48 4.18
CA LYS A 60 2.99 12.05 3.30
C LYS A 60 3.07 11.37 1.94
N VAL A 61 1.96 10.81 1.48
CA VAL A 61 1.84 10.01 0.27
C VAL A 61 0.76 10.59 -0.61
N ASN A 62 1.01 10.76 -1.90
CA ASN A 62 -0.05 11.10 -2.82
C ASN A 62 -0.86 9.84 -3.19
N ILE A 63 -2.19 9.93 -3.13
CA ILE A 63 -3.12 8.82 -3.31
C ILE A 63 -2.96 8.11 -4.66
N LYS A 64 -2.42 8.80 -5.68
CA LYS A 64 -2.13 8.20 -7.00
C LYS A 64 -1.08 7.09 -6.95
N PHE A 65 -0.27 7.03 -5.90
CA PHE A 65 0.75 6.00 -5.72
C PHE A 65 0.20 4.72 -5.08
N ILE A 66 -1.04 4.72 -4.60
CA ILE A 66 -1.71 3.50 -4.15
C ILE A 66 -2.06 2.66 -5.37
N PHE A 67 -1.61 1.41 -5.38
CA PHE A 67 -1.93 0.44 -6.44
C PHE A 67 -2.79 -0.72 -5.96
N TYR A 68 -2.88 -0.95 -4.64
CA TYR A 68 -3.64 -2.06 -4.06
C TYR A 68 -4.15 -1.73 -2.66
N GLY A 69 -5.33 -2.26 -2.34
CA GLY A 69 -5.98 -2.18 -1.04
C GLY A 69 -7.50 -1.98 -1.16
N PRO A 70 -8.22 -1.95 -0.03
CA PRO A 70 -7.70 -2.10 1.33
C PRO A 70 -7.13 -3.50 1.58
N VAL A 71 -5.97 -3.56 2.24
CA VAL A 71 -5.32 -4.82 2.60
C VAL A 71 -5.99 -5.37 3.85
N GLN A 72 -6.47 -6.61 3.77
CA GLN A 72 -7.04 -7.32 4.90
C GLN A 72 -5.93 -7.89 5.77
N LEU A 73 -6.06 -7.72 7.08
CA LEU A 73 -5.24 -8.38 8.08
C LEU A 73 -6.02 -9.57 8.64
N TYR A 74 -5.36 -10.71 8.85
CA TYR A 74 -5.93 -11.75 9.70
C TYR A 74 -5.69 -11.35 11.17
N GLY A 75 -6.72 -10.81 11.82
CA GLY A 75 -6.60 -10.26 13.18
C GLY A 75 -6.11 -8.81 13.21
N ASN A 76 -5.45 -8.40 14.30
CA ASN A 76 -5.00 -7.01 14.52
C ASN A 76 -3.50 -6.80 14.25
N ASP A 77 -2.77 -7.85 13.87
CA ASP A 77 -1.32 -7.81 13.70
C ASP A 77 -0.93 -7.77 12.20
N PRO A 78 -0.07 -6.83 11.77
CA PRO A 78 0.41 -6.77 10.38
C PRO A 78 1.19 -8.01 9.90
N SER A 79 1.71 -8.83 10.81
CA SER A 79 2.46 -10.05 10.49
C SER A 79 1.59 -11.14 9.88
N ALA A 80 0.28 -11.08 10.11
CA ALA A 80 -0.70 -12.02 9.59
C ALA A 80 -1.37 -11.52 8.30
N MET A 81 -0.67 -10.73 7.49
CA MET A 81 -1.17 -10.21 6.22
C MET A 81 -0.99 -11.23 5.09
N ASP A 82 -1.96 -11.32 4.18
CA ASP A 82 -1.82 -12.09 2.93
C ASP A 82 -0.94 -11.32 1.93
N ILE A 83 0.35 -11.64 1.92
CA ILE A 83 1.35 -11.00 1.07
C ILE A 83 1.22 -11.46 -0.40
N ASP A 84 0.74 -12.68 -0.65
CA ASP A 84 0.70 -13.27 -1.99
C ASP A 84 -0.23 -12.50 -2.91
N GLN A 85 -1.40 -12.09 -2.42
CA GLN A 85 -2.33 -11.25 -3.20
C GLN A 85 -1.71 -9.89 -3.56
N ILE A 86 -0.94 -9.29 -2.64
CA ILE A 86 -0.26 -8.01 -2.87
C ILE A 86 0.83 -8.18 -3.93
N ILE A 87 1.60 -9.27 -3.88
CA ILE A 87 2.62 -9.59 -4.89
C ILE A 87 1.99 -9.81 -6.26
N ILE A 88 0.85 -10.52 -6.34
CA ILE A 88 0.12 -10.73 -7.60
C ILE A 88 -0.36 -9.37 -8.15
N ALA A 89 -1.00 -8.55 -7.31
CA ALA A 89 -1.46 -7.22 -7.70
C ALA A 89 -0.30 -6.33 -8.17
N TYR A 90 0.85 -6.40 -7.50
CA TYR A 90 2.06 -5.68 -7.86
C TYR A 90 2.59 -6.07 -9.24
N LYS A 91 2.70 -7.39 -9.51
CA LYS A 91 3.10 -7.91 -10.83
C LYS A 91 2.16 -7.45 -11.93
N CYS A 92 0.84 -7.50 -11.69
CA CYS A 92 -0.16 -6.99 -12.63
C CYS A 92 -0.03 -5.49 -12.87
N TYR A 93 0.13 -4.70 -11.81
CA TYR A 93 0.31 -3.25 -11.90
C TYR A 93 1.57 -2.89 -12.71
N LYS A 94 2.71 -3.52 -12.42
CA LYS A 94 3.97 -3.29 -13.15
C LYS A 94 3.82 -3.61 -14.64
N LYS A 95 3.21 -4.73 -15.00
CA LYS A 95 2.97 -5.13 -16.40
C LYS A 95 2.11 -4.11 -17.14
N ASN A 96 1.02 -3.64 -16.52
CA ASN A 96 0.10 -2.68 -17.14
C ASN A 96 0.72 -1.29 -17.25
N ARG A 97 1.51 -0.84 -16.28
CA ARG A 97 2.20 0.45 -16.36
C ARG A 97 3.22 0.44 -17.51
N LEU A 98 4.01 -0.62 -17.67
CA LEU A 98 4.95 -0.73 -18.79
C LEU A 98 4.26 -0.77 -20.17
N ALA A 99 3.01 -1.22 -20.25
CA ALA A 99 2.23 -1.22 -21.49
C ALA A 99 1.66 0.16 -21.86
N ILE A 100 1.51 1.08 -20.89
CA ILE A 100 1.00 2.45 -21.12
C ILE A 100 2.10 3.41 -21.63
N TRP A 101 3.37 3.03 -21.46
CA TRP A 101 4.53 3.82 -21.91
C TRP A 101 5.23 3.21 -23.14
N LYS A 102 4.53 2.37 -23.90
CA LYS A 102 4.97 1.84 -25.20
C LYS A 102 4.16 2.45 -26.34
#